data_AF-A0A316UNR2-F1
#
_entry.id   AF-A0A316UNR2-F1
#
_cell.length_a   1.000
_cell.length_b   1.000
_cell.length_c   1.000
_cell.angle_alpha   90.00
_cell.angle_beta   90.00
_cell.angle_gamma   90.00
#
_symmetry.space_group_name_H-M   'P 1'
#
loop_
_entity.id
_entity.type
_entity.pdbx_description
1 polymer ?
#
loop_
_entity_poly.entity_id
_entity_poly.type
_entity_poly.pdbx_seq_one_letter_code
_entity_poly.pdbx_strand_id
1 'polypeptide(L)'
;MQARLNERLGPEYISDRQGGGGSRMKYIEGWKAIDLANDVFGFNGWSTSIRKIETPICREKAQGRWDIGVYVVMRVTLRDGTFHEDVGWGQMENSPSLGLGLEKAKKEAVTDALKRSLRTFGRLLGNCLYDKKWVDWVSKV
;
A
#
# COMPACT_ATOMS: atom_id res chain seq x y z
N MET A 1 -5.67 2.48 22.27
CA MET A 1 -5.02 1.85 21.11
C MET A 1 -5.79 0.63 20.61
N GLN A 2 -5.90 -0.47 21.38
CA GLN A 2 -6.54 -1.72 20.91
C GLN A 2 -8.00 -1.54 20.43
N ALA A 3 -8.83 -0.77 21.16
CA ALA A 3 -10.21 -0.52 20.77
C ALA A 3 -10.31 0.19 19.40
N ARG A 4 -9.47 1.20 19.18
CA ARG A 4 -9.42 1.93 17.90
C ARG A 4 -9.00 1.05 16.73
N LEU A 5 -8.04 0.15 16.91
CA LEU A 5 -7.60 -0.76 15.85
C LEU A 5 -8.68 -1.75 15.40
N ASN A 6 -9.71 -1.98 16.23
CA ASN A 6 -10.85 -2.85 15.90
C ASN A 6 -11.94 -2.16 15.07
N GLU A 7 -11.92 -0.83 14.99
CA GLU A 7 -12.80 -0.03 14.14
C GLU A 7 -12.53 -0.30 12.65
N ARG A 8 -13.48 0.06 11.79
CA ARG A 8 -13.37 -0.11 10.33
C ARG A 8 -13.28 1.26 9.67
N LEU A 9 -12.63 1.33 8.51
CA LEU A 9 -12.51 2.55 7.72
C LEU A 9 -13.88 3.02 7.22
N GLY A 10 -14.27 4.25 7.56
CA GLY A 10 -15.42 4.91 6.95
C GLY A 10 -15.24 5.13 5.44
N PRO A 11 -16.33 5.35 4.68
CA PRO A 11 -16.29 5.53 3.22
C PRO A 11 -15.36 6.67 2.78
N GLU A 12 -15.18 7.70 3.60
CA GLU A 12 -14.29 8.84 3.36
C GLU A 12 -12.81 8.45 3.23
N TYR A 13 -12.41 7.31 3.78
CA TYR A 13 -11.03 6.80 3.68
C TYR A 13 -10.80 5.86 2.49
N ILE A 14 -11.88 5.46 1.80
CA ILE A 14 -11.83 4.40 0.80
C ILE A 14 -11.92 5.00 -0.60
N SER A 15 -10.99 4.61 -1.45
CA SER A 15 -10.93 4.99 -2.86
C SER A 15 -11.15 3.78 -3.77
N ASP A 16 -11.60 4.02 -5.00
CA ASP A 16 -11.81 3.02 -6.03
C ASP A 16 -10.74 3.09 -7.11
N ARG A 17 -10.30 1.92 -7.57
CA ARG A 17 -9.56 1.79 -8.84
C ARG A 17 -10.19 0.72 -9.70
N GLN A 18 -10.05 0.86 -11.01
CA GLN A 18 -10.41 -0.22 -11.93
C GLN A 18 -9.40 -1.36 -11.81
N GLY A 19 -9.91 -2.56 -11.57
CA GLY A 19 -9.17 -3.82 -11.55
C GLY A 19 -9.29 -4.56 -12.88
N GLY A 20 -8.65 -5.73 -12.95
CA GLY A 20 -8.77 -6.63 -14.10
C GLY A 20 -10.22 -7.11 -14.29
N GLY A 21 -10.60 -7.36 -15.55
CA GLY A 21 -11.91 -7.90 -15.90
C GLY A 21 -13.10 -6.99 -15.57
N GLY A 22 -12.89 -5.67 -15.45
CA GLY A 22 -13.95 -4.71 -15.14
C GLY A 22 -14.35 -4.63 -13.66
N SER A 23 -13.66 -5.38 -12.79
CA SER A 23 -13.86 -5.29 -11.34
C SER A 23 -13.43 -3.91 -10.80
N ARG A 24 -14.07 -3.44 -9.72
CA ARG A 24 -13.59 -2.28 -8.95
C ARG A 24 -12.88 -2.79 -7.70
N MET A 25 -11.67 -2.32 -7.46
CA MET A 25 -10.91 -2.63 -6.25
C MET A 25 -10.93 -1.42 -5.32
N LYS A 26 -11.35 -1.64 -4.08
CA LYS A 26 -11.24 -0.65 -3.01
C LYS A 26 -9.82 -0.62 -2.46
N TYR A 27 -9.31 0.57 -2.16
CA TYR A 27 -8.01 0.76 -1.53
C TYR A 27 -8.01 2.02 -0.65
N ILE A 28 -7.03 2.11 0.25
CA ILE A 28 -6.71 3.35 0.98
C ILE A 28 -5.50 4.03 0.32
N GLU A 29 -5.58 5.35 0.17
CA GLU A 29 -4.47 6.16 -0.33
C GLU A 29 -3.30 6.18 0.67
N GLY A 30 -2.07 6.33 0.17
CA GLY A 30 -0.87 6.28 1.03
C GLY A 30 -0.88 7.35 2.12
N TRP A 31 -1.28 8.58 1.79
CA TRP A 31 -1.33 9.69 2.73
C TRP A 31 -2.35 9.44 3.85
N LYS A 32 -3.55 8.93 3.53
CA LYS A 32 -4.57 8.56 4.53
C LYS A 32 -4.09 7.46 5.47
N ALA A 33 -3.34 6.47 4.96
CA ALA A 33 -2.75 5.44 5.81
C ALA A 33 -1.68 6.00 6.77
N ILE A 34 -0.89 6.99 6.33
CA ILE A 34 0.09 7.70 7.17
C ILE A 34 -0.63 8.51 8.25
N ASP A 35 -1.66 9.28 7.89
CA ASP A 35 -2.43 10.08 8.85
C ASP A 35 -3.11 9.21 9.89
N LEU A 36 -3.75 8.10 9.48
CA LEU A 36 -4.32 7.14 10.43
C LEU A 36 -3.27 6.52 11.35
N ALA A 37 -2.08 6.21 10.85
CA ALA A 37 -1.00 5.70 11.68
C ALA A 37 -0.54 6.76 12.70
N ASN A 38 -0.42 8.02 12.29
CA ASN A 38 -0.13 9.14 13.19
C ASN A 38 -1.24 9.35 14.23
N ASP A 39 -2.51 9.21 13.85
CA ASP A 39 -3.64 9.36 14.77
C ASP A 39 -3.74 8.22 15.78
N VAL A 40 -3.38 7.00 15.37
CA VAL A 40 -3.49 5.80 16.24
C VAL A 40 -2.27 5.64 17.14
N PHE A 41 -1.08 5.86 16.60
CA PHE A 41 0.19 5.62 17.31
C PHE A 41 0.85 6.90 17.82
N GLY A 42 0.47 8.08 17.32
CA GLY A 42 1.20 9.33 17.50
C GLY A 42 2.35 9.45 16.50
N PHE A 43 2.73 10.69 16.15
CA PHE A 43 3.78 10.97 15.16
C PHE A 43 5.15 10.33 15.50
N ASN A 44 5.39 10.04 16.78
CA ASN A 44 6.61 9.40 17.30
C ASN A 44 6.35 8.01 17.91
N GLY A 45 5.19 7.41 17.65
CA GLY A 45 4.84 6.07 18.14
C GLY A 45 5.12 4.95 17.16
N TRP A 46 5.46 5.28 15.92
CA TRP A 46 5.77 4.33 14.85
C TRP A 46 6.88 4.85 13.96
N SER A 47 7.53 3.94 13.24
CA SER A 47 8.57 4.25 12.26
C SER A 47 8.55 3.23 11.13
N THR A 48 9.15 3.58 10.00
CA THR A 48 9.27 2.70 8.84
C THR A 48 10.74 2.49 8.49
N SER A 49 11.04 1.32 7.93
CA SER A 49 12.37 1.02 7.39
C SER A 49 12.22 0.16 6.14
N ILE A 50 12.87 0.59 5.06
CA ILE A 50 13.01 -0.24 3.86
C ILE A 50 14.05 -1.31 4.17
N ARG A 51 13.63 -2.57 4.19
CA ARG A 51 14.50 -3.70 4.49
C ARG A 51 15.24 -4.16 3.25
N LYS A 52 14.54 -4.17 2.12
CA LYS A 52 15.10 -4.57 0.84
C LYS A 52 14.32 -3.92 -0.30
N ILE A 53 15.05 -3.48 -1.32
CA ILE A 53 14.49 -3.21 -2.64
C ILE A 53 15.06 -4.31 -3.53
N GLU A 54 14.19 -5.16 -4.08
CA GLU A 54 14.63 -6.20 -5.00
C GLU A 54 15.13 -5.58 -6.30
N THR A 55 16.03 -6.29 -6.99
CA THR A 55 16.46 -5.88 -8.32
C THR A 55 15.23 -5.71 -9.22
N PRO A 56 15.03 -4.52 -9.81
CA PRO A 56 13.89 -4.28 -10.69
C PRO A 56 13.87 -5.26 -11.85
N ILE A 57 12.67 -5.76 -12.17
CA ILE A 57 12.42 -6.48 -13.42
C ILE A 57 12.23 -5.40 -14.48
N CYS A 58 13.08 -5.39 -15.49
CA CYS A 58 13.00 -4.45 -16.61
C CYS A 58 12.99 -5.23 -17.91
N ARG A 59 11.92 -5.09 -18.70
CA ARG A 59 11.77 -5.71 -20.00
C ARG A 59 11.59 -4.63 -21.05
N GLU A 60 12.53 -4.56 -21.99
CA GLU A 60 12.38 -3.70 -23.16
C GLU A 60 11.37 -4.31 -24.13
N LYS A 61 10.46 -3.48 -24.62
CA LYS A 61 9.47 -3.75 -25.66
C LYS A 61 9.92 -3.09 -26.96
N ALA A 62 9.28 -3.49 -28.06
CA ALA A 62 9.46 -2.82 -29.34
C ALA A 62 9.26 -1.29 -29.21
N GLN A 63 9.94 -0.52 -30.06
CA GLN A 63 9.84 0.95 -30.11
C GLN A 63 10.35 1.67 -28.85
N GLY A 64 11.31 1.08 -28.13
CA GLY A 64 11.96 1.72 -26.97
C GLY A 64 11.05 1.86 -25.74
N ARG A 65 10.02 1.02 -25.65
CA ARG A 65 9.08 0.99 -24.51
C ARG A 65 9.59 0.02 -23.44
N TRP A 66 9.17 0.22 -22.19
CA TRP A 66 9.63 -0.59 -21.07
C TRP A 66 8.49 -1.06 -20.19
N ASP A 67 8.48 -2.35 -19.86
CA ASP A 67 7.70 -2.89 -18.74
C ASP A 67 8.62 -3.06 -17.54
N ILE A 68 8.25 -2.43 -16.43
CA ILE A 68 9.07 -2.35 -15.22
C ILE A 68 8.24 -2.80 -14.02
N GLY A 69 8.88 -3.58 -13.15
CA GLY A 69 8.29 -4.06 -11.91
C GLY A 69 9.31 -4.09 -10.78
N VAL A 70 8.89 -3.70 -9.57
CA VAL A 70 9.76 -3.57 -8.40
C VAL A 70 9.06 -4.14 -7.16
N TYR A 71 9.75 -5.02 -6.43
CA TYR A 71 9.34 -5.46 -5.11
C TYR A 71 10.12 -4.73 -4.02
N VAL A 72 9.44 -4.35 -2.95
CA VAL A 72 10.04 -3.71 -1.76
C VAL A 72 9.58 -4.46 -0.51
N VAL A 73 10.52 -4.83 0.36
CA VAL A 73 10.23 -5.32 1.70
C VAL A 73 10.31 -4.15 2.67
N MET A 74 9.23 -3.89 3.41
CA MET A 74 9.18 -2.83 4.42
C MET A 74 8.91 -3.42 5.79
N ARG A 75 9.50 -2.80 6.83
CA ARG A 75 9.11 -2.99 8.23
C ARG A 75 8.48 -1.72 8.78
N VAL A 76 7.33 -1.87 9.43
CA VAL A 76 6.76 -0.87 10.35
C VAL A 76 7.06 -1.32 11.77
N THR A 77 7.64 -0.44 12.59
CA THR A 77 8.01 -0.72 13.99
C THR A 77 7.35 0.29 14.92
N LEU A 78 6.66 -0.19 15.95
CA LEU A 78 6.07 0.63 17.02
C LEU A 78 7.11 0.95 18.10
N ARG A 79 6.80 1.94 18.94
CA ARG A 79 7.70 2.38 20.03
C ARG A 79 8.05 1.26 21.02
N ASP A 80 7.14 0.32 21.25
CA ASP A 80 7.36 -0.82 22.14
C ASP A 80 8.23 -1.93 21.53
N GLY A 81 8.68 -1.77 20.29
CA GLY A 81 9.49 -2.74 19.56
C GLY A 81 8.67 -3.74 18.73
N THR A 82 7.34 -3.75 18.86
CA THR A 82 6.47 -4.57 18.01
C THR A 82 6.63 -4.17 16.55
N PHE A 83 6.77 -5.14 15.65
CA PHE A 83 6.91 -4.84 14.24
C PHE A 83 6.18 -5.83 13.34
N HIS A 84 5.84 -5.35 12.15
CA HIS A 84 5.35 -6.17 11.05
C HIS A 84 6.09 -5.82 9.77
N GLU A 85 6.30 -6.85 8.94
CA GLU A 85 6.89 -6.73 7.63
C GLU A 85 5.93 -7.27 6.57
N ASP A 86 5.90 -6.60 5.43
CA ASP A 86 5.20 -7.08 4.24
C ASP A 86 5.95 -6.61 2.98
N VAL A 87 5.58 -7.20 1.85
CA VAL A 87 6.14 -6.91 0.54
C VAL A 87 5.17 -6.05 -0.25
N GLY A 88 5.65 -4.96 -0.84
CA GLY A 88 4.90 -4.14 -1.78
C GLY A 88 5.35 -4.36 -3.21
N TRP A 89 4.42 -4.16 -4.14
CA TRP A 89 4.68 -4.22 -5.58
C TRP A 89 4.35 -2.89 -6.24
N GLY A 90 5.23 -2.44 -7.12
CA GLY A 90 4.99 -1.29 -7.98
C GLY A 90 5.42 -1.59 -9.40
N GLN A 91 4.69 -1.05 -10.36
CA GLN A 91 4.90 -1.36 -11.77
C GLN A 91 4.61 -0.19 -12.69
N MET A 92 5.22 -0.23 -13.86
CA MET A 92 4.86 0.62 -14.98
C MET A 92 5.00 -0.17 -16.27
N GLU A 93 3.88 -0.42 -16.93
CA GLU A 93 3.86 -1.03 -18.25
C GLU A 93 3.95 0.07 -19.32
N ASN A 94 4.58 -0.27 -20.46
CA ASN A 94 4.66 0.61 -21.62
C ASN A 94 5.30 1.99 -21.36
N SER A 95 6.25 2.06 -20.42
CA SER A 95 6.97 3.29 -20.10
C SER A 95 7.76 3.81 -21.30
N PRO A 96 7.73 5.12 -21.62
CA PRO A 96 8.55 5.71 -22.68
C PRO A 96 10.04 5.73 -22.35
N SER A 97 10.43 5.53 -21.10
CA SER A 97 11.84 5.44 -20.70
C SER A 97 12.04 4.56 -19.48
N LEU A 98 13.22 3.93 -19.39
CA LEU A 98 13.60 3.12 -18.24
C LEU A 98 13.61 3.94 -16.94
N GLY A 99 14.14 5.16 -16.98
CA GLY A 99 14.24 6.05 -15.81
C GLY A 99 12.88 6.41 -15.20
N LEU A 100 11.93 6.87 -16.03
CA LEU A 100 10.59 7.24 -15.57
C LEU A 100 9.84 6.04 -14.99
N GLY A 101 9.96 4.88 -15.62
CA GLY A 101 9.29 3.68 -15.14
C GLY A 101 9.88 3.14 -13.85
N LEU A 102 11.21 3.20 -13.68
CA LEU A 102 11.87 2.86 -12.42
C LEU A 102 11.46 3.80 -11.29
N GLU A 103 11.36 5.10 -11.55
CA GLU A 103 10.93 6.08 -10.57
C GLU A 103 9.51 5.80 -10.09
N LYS A 104 8.55 5.66 -11.02
CA LYS A 104 7.16 5.36 -10.70
C LYS A 104 7.04 4.03 -9.95
N ALA A 105 7.62 2.96 -10.49
CA ALA A 105 7.50 1.62 -9.92
C ALA A 105 8.11 1.55 -8.51
N LYS A 106 9.26 2.20 -8.26
CA LYS A 106 9.85 2.26 -6.91
C LYS A 106 8.96 3.02 -5.92
N LYS A 107 8.45 4.21 -6.31
CA LYS A 107 7.57 5.02 -5.45
C LYS A 107 6.28 4.26 -5.09
N GLU A 108 5.70 3.58 -6.08
CA GLU A 108 4.50 2.76 -5.89
C GLU A 108 4.78 1.56 -4.99
N ALA A 109 5.87 0.81 -5.22
CA ALA A 109 6.23 -0.36 -4.42
C ALA A 109 6.47 -0.02 -2.94
N VAL A 110 7.15 1.10 -2.66
CA VAL A 110 7.35 1.59 -1.28
C VAL A 110 6.01 1.92 -0.63
N THR A 111 5.14 2.66 -1.33
CA THR A 111 3.84 3.05 -0.78
C THR A 111 2.93 1.84 -0.56
N ASP A 112 2.96 0.85 -1.45
CA ASP A 112 2.21 -0.40 -1.30
C ASP A 112 2.72 -1.21 -0.11
N ALA A 113 4.04 -1.38 0.02
CA ALA A 113 4.67 -2.10 1.14
C ALA A 113 4.31 -1.47 2.49
N LEU A 114 4.24 -0.13 2.54
CA LEU A 114 3.84 0.62 3.73
C LEU A 114 2.41 0.28 4.15
N LYS A 115 1.46 0.44 3.23
CA LYS A 115 0.05 0.15 3.49
C LYS A 115 -0.17 -1.29 3.92
N ARG A 116 0.53 -2.22 3.27
CA ARG A 116 0.45 -3.65 3.57
C ARG A 116 1.06 -4.00 4.92
N SER A 117 2.15 -3.35 5.31
CA SER A 117 2.73 -3.53 6.66
C SER A 117 1.87 -2.88 7.74
N LEU A 118 1.20 -1.76 7.46
CA LEU A 118 0.30 -1.10 8.42
C LEU A 118 -0.98 -1.88 8.67
N ARG A 119 -1.56 -2.52 7.65
CA ARG A 119 -2.82 -3.24 7.80
C ARG A 119 -2.76 -4.38 8.82
N THR A 120 -1.59 -4.98 9.04
CA THR A 120 -1.47 -6.14 9.94
C THR A 120 -1.66 -5.76 11.41
N PHE A 121 -1.58 -4.48 11.76
CA PHE A 121 -1.87 -3.97 13.10
C PHE A 121 -3.38 -3.88 13.40
N GLY A 122 -4.26 -3.80 12.41
CA GLY A 122 -5.71 -3.69 12.69
C GLY A 122 -6.60 -3.35 11.51
N ARG A 123 -7.91 -3.48 11.74
CA ARG A 123 -8.99 -3.18 10.77
C ARG A 123 -8.96 -1.72 10.33
N LEU A 124 -8.75 -0.81 11.27
CA LEU A 124 -8.71 0.63 11.02
C LEU A 124 -7.54 1.01 10.09
N LEU A 125 -6.42 0.29 10.12
CA LEU A 125 -5.26 0.54 9.26
C LEU A 125 -5.35 -0.16 7.90
N GLY A 126 -6.55 -0.52 7.47
CA GLY A 126 -6.82 -1.05 6.13
C GLY A 126 -7.08 -2.55 6.06
N ASN A 127 -7.03 -3.30 7.17
CA ASN A 127 -7.35 -4.73 7.13
C ASN A 127 -8.84 -4.99 6.80
N CYS A 128 -9.74 -4.05 7.12
CA CYS A 128 -11.16 -4.18 6.77
C CYS A 128 -11.42 -4.19 5.26
N LEU A 129 -10.49 -3.71 4.43
CA LEU A 129 -10.63 -3.74 2.97
C LEU A 129 -10.52 -5.16 2.38
N TYR A 130 -10.08 -6.13 3.18
CA TYR A 130 -10.03 -7.54 2.81
C TYR A 130 -11.29 -8.32 3.23
N ASP A 131 -12.19 -7.70 4.02
CA ASP A 131 -13.50 -8.25 4.35
C ASP A 131 -14.49 -7.92 3.22
N LYS A 132 -14.82 -8.92 2.39
CA LYS A 132 -15.76 -8.75 1.26
C LYS A 132 -17.12 -8.21 1.72
N LYS A 133 -17.64 -8.65 2.88
CA LYS A 133 -18.94 -8.18 3.38
C LYS A 133 -18.88 -6.70 3.74
N TRP A 134 -17.75 -6.25 4.30
CA TRP A 134 -17.52 -4.84 4.59
C TRP A 134 -17.43 -4.01 3.32
N VAL A 135 -16.63 -4.47 2.34
CA VAL A 135 -16.45 -3.81 1.05
C VAL A 135 -17.77 -3.68 0.31
N ASP A 136 -18.60 -4.72 0.30
CA ASP A 136 -19.92 -4.70 -0.33
C ASP A 136 -20.89 -3.75 0.38
N TRP A 137 -20.81 -3.65 1.71
CA TRP A 137 -21.63 -2.74 2.49
C TRP A 137 -21.23 -1.29 2.25
N VAL A 138 -19.94 -0.96 2.36
CA VAL A 138 -19.44 0.42 2.22
C VAL A 138 -19.52 0.93 0.78
N SER A 139 -19.63 0.04 -0.21
CA SER A 139 -19.87 0.43 -1.61
C SER A 139 -21.31 0.87 -1.89
N LYS A 140 -22.24 0.65 -0.95
CA LYS A 140 -23.67 1.00 -1.08
C LYS A 140 -24.06 2.24 -0.29
N VAL A 141 -23.16 2.72 0.57
CA VAL A 141 -23.31 3.95 1.38
C VAL A 141 -22.70 5.10 0.60
#